data_AF-A5PED7-F1
#
_entry.id   AF-A5PED7-F1
#
_cell.length_a   1.000
_cell.length_b   1.000
_cell.length_c   1.000
_cell.angle_alpha   90.00
_cell.angle_beta   90.00
_cell.angle_gamma   90.00
#
_symmetry.space_group_name_H-M   'P 1'
#
loop_
_entity.id
_entity.type
_entity.pdbx_description
1 polymer ?
#
loop_
_entity_poly.entity_id
_entity_poly.type
_entity_poly.pdbx_seq_one_letter_code
_entity_poly.pdbx_strand_id
1 'polypeptide(L)'
;MGPVNWIAVVAAWGVAALLGVAFYGRAAAPRPPYLLHIAAALLMFASAAMLGHMFARVGTATLDAKWWLYFMMAGGLALTFIGPALFITAVRREGPIGKALCDWGYWLAAYLAMGGVFLLLG
;
A
#
# COMPACT_ATOMS: atom_id res chain seq x y z
N MET A 1 8.67 -16.11 -14.61
CA MET A 1 7.67 -15.13 -14.10
C MET A 1 6.36 -15.87 -13.90
N GLY A 2 5.78 -15.81 -12.71
CA GLY A 2 4.55 -16.53 -12.35
C GLY A 2 3.27 -15.75 -12.64
N PRO A 3 2.10 -16.38 -12.44
CA PRO A 3 0.82 -15.68 -12.43
C PRO A 3 0.69 -14.79 -11.18
N VAL A 4 -0.15 -13.76 -11.26
CA VAL A 4 -0.49 -12.92 -10.10
C VAL A 4 -1.48 -13.68 -9.20
N ASN A 5 -1.18 -13.79 -7.92
CA ASN A 5 -2.13 -14.31 -6.94
C ASN A 5 -3.20 -13.25 -6.61
N TRP A 6 -4.32 -13.29 -7.32
CA TRP A 6 -5.42 -12.33 -7.14
C TRP A 6 -6.13 -12.44 -5.79
N ILE A 7 -6.10 -13.61 -5.14
CA ILE A 7 -6.63 -13.77 -3.77
C ILE A 7 -5.79 -12.93 -2.81
N ALA A 8 -4.46 -13.03 -2.91
CA ALA A 8 -3.55 -12.22 -2.11
C ALA A 8 -3.69 -10.72 -2.41
N VAL A 9 -3.94 -10.32 -3.66
CA VAL A 9 -4.22 -8.91 -4.02
C VAL A 9 -5.46 -8.38 -3.32
N VAL A 10 -6.59 -9.10 -3.36
CA VAL A 10 -7.84 -8.67 -2.72
C VAL A 10 -7.68 -8.64 -1.19
N ALA A 11 -7.01 -9.64 -0.61
CA ALA A 11 -6.73 -9.66 0.83
C ALA A 11 -5.82 -8.51 1.25
N ALA A 12 -4.77 -8.21 0.47
CA ALA A 12 -3.85 -7.11 0.73
C ALA A 12 -4.56 -5.75 0.66
N TRP A 13 -5.41 -5.56 -0.35
CA TRP A 13 -6.27 -4.39 -0.48
C TRP A 13 -7.20 -4.23 0.74
N GLY A 14 -7.85 -5.33 1.17
CA GLY A 14 -8.70 -5.34 2.34
C GLY A 14 -7.96 -4.96 3.63
N VAL A 15 -6.77 -5.52 3.87
CA VAL A 15 -5.95 -5.19 5.04
C VAL A 15 -5.51 -3.72 5.02
N ALA A 16 -5.11 -3.18 3.87
CA ALA A 16 -4.77 -1.77 3.74
C ALA A 16 -5.98 -0.85 4.03
N ALA A 17 -7.17 -1.25 3.59
CA ALA A 17 -8.41 -0.53 3.88
C ALA A 17 -8.78 -0.58 5.37
N LEU A 18 -8.66 -1.74 6.02
CA LEU A 18 -8.88 -1.89 7.47
C LEU A 18 -7.90 -1.05 8.29
N LEU A 19 -6.62 -1.03 7.90
CA LEU A 19 -5.64 -0.12 8.49
C LEU A 19 -6.02 1.34 8.28
N GLY A 20 -6.58 1.68 7.11
CA GLY A 20 -7.07 3.03 6.84
C GLY A 20 -8.19 3.44 7.80
N VAL A 21 -9.12 2.53 8.09
CA VAL A 21 -10.17 2.75 9.10
C VAL A 21 -9.57 2.93 10.49
N ALA A 22 -8.61 2.10 10.88
CA ALA A 22 -7.94 2.22 12.18
C ALA A 22 -7.15 3.53 12.32
N PHE A 23 -6.52 4.00 11.24
CA PHE A 23 -5.63 5.15 11.24
C PHE A 23 -6.37 6.48 11.10
N TYR A 24 -7.35 6.55 10.20
CA TYR A 24 -8.09 7.77 9.87
C TYR A 24 -9.49 7.84 10.53
N GLY A 25 -9.94 6.77 11.18
CA GLY A 25 -11.24 6.71 11.85
C GLY A 25 -12.38 7.04 10.89
N ARG A 26 -13.27 7.95 11.31
CA ARG A 26 -14.45 8.36 10.51
C ARG A 26 -14.07 8.98 9.16
N ALA A 27 -12.86 9.49 8.98
CA ALA A 27 -12.43 10.06 7.71
C ALA A 27 -12.19 9.00 6.62
N ALA A 28 -11.97 7.74 7.00
CA ALA A 28 -11.88 6.62 6.06
C ALA A 28 -13.25 6.21 5.49
N ALA A 29 -14.35 6.53 6.20
CA ALA A 29 -15.69 6.15 5.76
C ALA A 29 -16.11 6.96 4.51
N PRO A 30 -16.77 6.33 3.52
CA PRO A 30 -17.28 7.03 2.36
C PRO A 30 -18.25 8.16 2.72
N ARG A 31 -17.95 9.37 2.24
CA ARG A 31 -18.82 10.55 2.35
C ARG A 31 -18.94 11.27 1.00
N PRO A 32 -19.98 12.08 0.77
CA PRO A 32 -20.08 12.89 -0.43
C PRO A 32 -18.83 13.81 -0.60
N PRO A 33 -18.26 13.91 -1.82
CA PRO A 33 -18.65 13.19 -3.03
C PRO A 33 -18.11 11.74 -3.06
N TYR A 34 -19.02 10.76 -3.13
CA TYR A 34 -18.70 9.33 -3.06
C TYR A 34 -17.73 8.86 -4.15
N LEU A 35 -17.74 9.53 -5.32
CA LEU A 35 -16.84 9.21 -6.42
C LEU A 35 -15.35 9.32 -6.04
N LEU A 36 -14.98 10.26 -5.17
CA LEU A 36 -13.59 10.39 -4.71
C LEU A 36 -13.19 9.23 -3.79
N HIS A 37 -14.11 8.73 -2.97
CA HIS A 37 -13.87 7.56 -2.12
C HIS A 37 -13.76 6.28 -2.95
N ILE A 38 -14.59 6.13 -3.99
CA ILE A 38 -14.47 5.02 -4.94
C ILE A 38 -13.13 5.09 -5.67
N ALA A 39 -12.74 6.26 -6.17
CA ALA A 39 -11.45 6.46 -6.81
C ALA A 39 -10.28 6.12 -5.87
N ALA A 40 -10.32 6.57 -4.62
CA ALA A 40 -9.30 6.23 -3.62
C ALA A 40 -9.21 4.72 -3.35
N ALA A 41 -10.36 4.05 -3.23
CA ALA A 41 -10.42 2.60 -3.03
C ALA A 41 -9.84 1.83 -4.23
N LEU A 42 -10.17 2.27 -5.46
CA LEU A 42 -9.62 1.69 -6.69
C LEU A 42 -8.12 1.93 -6.85
N LEU A 43 -7.62 3.11 -6.47
CA LEU A 43 -6.19 3.40 -6.49
C LEU A 43 -5.43 2.56 -5.46
N MET A 44 -6.00 2.34 -4.27
CA MET A 44 -5.43 1.40 -3.29
C MET A 44 -5.41 -0.04 -3.82
N PHE A 45 -6.48 -0.47 -4.51
CA PHE A 45 -6.52 -1.78 -5.16
C PHE A 45 -5.44 -1.88 -6.26
N ALA A 46 -5.26 -0.84 -7.07
CA ALA A 46 -4.22 -0.78 -8.08
C ALA A 46 -2.81 -0.90 -7.47
N SER A 47 -2.56 -0.27 -6.31
CA SER A 47 -1.31 -0.44 -5.55
C SER A 47 -1.09 -1.89 -5.11
N ALA A 48 -2.11 -2.55 -4.55
CA ALA A 48 -2.03 -3.96 -4.16
C ALA A 48 -1.80 -4.87 -5.37
N ALA A 49 -2.47 -4.60 -6.49
CA ALA A 49 -2.30 -5.34 -7.74
C ALA A 49 -0.89 -5.18 -8.33
N MET A 50 -0.29 -3.99 -8.24
CA MET A 50 1.08 -3.76 -8.66
C MET A 50 2.10 -4.47 -7.76
N LEU A 51 1.89 -4.52 -6.45
CA LEU A 51 2.70 -5.36 -5.57
C LEU A 51 2.61 -6.83 -5.96
N GLY A 52 1.40 -7.36 -6.16
CA GLY A 52 1.20 -8.72 -6.63
C GLY A 52 1.86 -9.00 -7.98
N HIS A 53 1.81 -8.04 -8.90
CA HIS A 53 2.53 -8.10 -10.16
C HIS A 53 4.05 -8.18 -9.93
N MET A 54 4.63 -7.29 -9.12
CA MET A 54 6.06 -7.29 -8.83
C MET A 54 6.52 -8.62 -8.22
N PHE A 55 5.81 -9.16 -7.23
CA PHE A 55 6.12 -10.46 -6.62
C PHE A 55 6.04 -11.59 -7.64
N ALA A 56 5.03 -11.61 -8.50
CA ALA A 56 4.93 -12.59 -9.58
C ALA A 56 6.10 -12.52 -10.59
N ARG A 57 6.70 -11.34 -10.79
CA ARG A 57 7.88 -11.17 -11.64
C ARG A 57 9.18 -11.62 -10.97
N VAL A 58 9.29 -11.48 -9.64
CA VAL A 58 10.40 -12.06 -8.86
C VAL A 58 10.31 -13.60 -8.85
N GLY A 59 9.10 -14.14 -8.71
CA GLY A 59 8.84 -15.58 -8.77
C GLY A 59 9.01 -16.29 -7.43
N THR A 60 8.24 -17.37 -7.25
CA THR A 60 8.09 -18.11 -5.98
C THR A 60 9.41 -18.64 -5.46
N ALA A 61 10.20 -19.34 -6.30
CA ALA A 61 11.49 -19.89 -5.88
C ALA A 61 12.46 -18.85 -5.27
N THR A 62 12.43 -17.60 -5.76
CA THR A 62 13.27 -16.52 -5.20
C THR A 62 12.69 -15.97 -3.90
N LEU A 63 11.36 -15.82 -3.84
CA LEU A 63 10.66 -15.32 -2.66
C LEU A 63 10.71 -16.32 -1.50
N ASP A 64 10.67 -17.62 -1.78
CA ASP A 64 10.83 -18.69 -0.79
C ASP A 64 12.22 -18.67 -0.17
N ALA A 65 13.25 -18.51 -1.01
CA ALA A 65 14.64 -18.40 -0.55
C ALA A 65 14.93 -17.07 0.18
N LYS A 66 14.16 -16.02 -0.10
CA LYS A 66 14.40 -14.65 0.38
C LYS A 66 13.09 -13.96 0.76
N TRP A 67 12.43 -14.46 1.79
CA TRP A 67 11.13 -13.95 2.25
C TRP A 67 11.15 -12.45 2.62
N TRP A 68 12.29 -11.92 3.05
CA TRP A 68 12.43 -10.49 3.37
C TRP A 68 12.21 -9.58 2.15
N LEU A 69 12.28 -10.11 0.93
CA LEU A 69 11.99 -9.37 -0.28
C LEU A 69 10.54 -8.85 -0.34
N TYR A 70 9.58 -9.53 0.29
CA TYR A 70 8.20 -9.03 0.39
C TYR A 70 8.16 -7.66 1.08
N PHE A 71 8.81 -7.56 2.25
CA PHE A 71 8.87 -6.33 3.03
C PHE A 71 9.83 -5.30 2.44
N MET A 72 10.97 -5.73 1.88
CA MET A 72 11.93 -4.84 1.25
C MET A 72 11.33 -4.12 0.04
N MET A 73 10.63 -4.84 -0.83
CA MET A 73 10.02 -4.24 -2.02
C MET A 73 8.83 -3.37 -1.64
N ALA A 74 7.89 -3.87 -0.82
CA ALA A 74 6.71 -3.09 -0.44
C ALA A 74 7.06 -1.89 0.45
N GLY A 75 7.84 -2.12 1.52
CA GLY A 75 8.31 -1.05 2.40
C GLY A 75 9.23 -0.06 1.68
N GLY A 76 10.09 -0.54 0.77
CA GLY A 76 10.93 0.31 -0.07
C GLY A 76 10.09 1.30 -0.88
N LEU A 77 9.03 0.85 -1.56
CA LEU A 77 8.11 1.73 -2.29
C LEU A 77 7.49 2.80 -1.39
N ALA A 78 7.04 2.43 -0.19
CA ALA A 78 6.45 3.38 0.73
C ALA A 78 7.47 4.40 1.28
N LEU A 79 8.68 3.95 1.61
CA LEU A 79 9.73 4.79 2.20
C LEU A 79 10.40 5.72 1.19
N THR A 80 10.62 5.26 -0.04
CA THR A 80 11.48 5.99 -0.99
C THR A 80 10.72 6.62 -2.15
N PHE A 81 9.46 6.26 -2.37
CA PHE A 81 8.62 6.87 -3.41
C PHE A 81 7.44 7.62 -2.80
N ILE A 82 6.58 6.93 -2.05
CA ILE A 82 5.30 7.51 -1.57
C ILE A 82 5.55 8.61 -0.53
N GLY A 83 6.30 8.28 0.52
CA GLY A 83 6.63 9.24 1.58
C GLY A 83 7.28 10.53 1.10
N PRO A 84 8.37 10.45 0.32
CA PRO A 84 9.00 11.62 -0.27
C PRO A 84 8.04 12.42 -1.15
N ALA A 85 7.21 11.76 -1.97
CA ALA A 85 6.22 12.45 -2.80
C ALA A 85 5.20 13.23 -1.95
N LEU A 86 4.71 12.65 -0.84
CA LEU A 86 3.80 13.33 0.09
C LEU A 86 4.48 14.53 0.75
N PHE A 87 5.71 14.35 1.26
CA PHE A 87 6.46 15.41 1.92
C PHE A 87 6.78 16.57 0.97
N ILE A 88 7.32 16.27 -0.22
CA ILE A 88 7.64 17.27 -1.25
C ILE A 88 6.39 18.03 -1.67
N THR A 89 5.26 17.33 -1.83
CA THR A 89 3.98 17.98 -2.19
C THR A 89 3.49 18.91 -1.09
N ALA A 90 3.61 18.51 0.18
CA ALA A 90 3.26 19.37 1.31
C ALA A 90 4.11 20.64 1.34
N VAL A 91 5.43 20.51 1.17
CA VAL A 91 6.33 21.67 1.09
C VAL A 91 5.97 22.60 -0.07
N ARG A 92 5.77 22.06 -1.27
CA ARG A 92 5.45 22.85 -2.48
C ARG A 92 4.09 23.55 -2.44
N ARG A 93 3.17 23.05 -1.61
CA ARG A 93 1.83 23.62 -1.45
C ARG A 93 1.68 24.38 -0.13
N GLU A 94 2.77 24.64 0.58
CA GLU A 94 2.78 25.29 1.89
C GLU A 94 1.80 24.62 2.89
N GLY A 95 1.65 23.30 2.75
CA GLY A 95 0.74 22.48 3.54
C GLY A 95 1.36 22.01 4.86
N PRO A 96 0.54 21.50 5.80
CA PRO A 96 1.01 21.04 7.10
C PRO A 96 1.86 19.76 6.97
N ILE A 97 3.17 19.89 7.17
CA ILE A 97 4.14 18.77 7.11
C ILE A 97 3.75 17.62 8.05
N GLY A 98 3.25 17.93 9.24
CA GLY A 98 2.82 16.91 10.21
C GLY A 98 1.75 15.96 9.67
N LYS A 99 0.82 16.46 8.84
CA LYS A 99 -0.19 15.60 8.18
C LYS A 99 0.44 14.71 7.12
N ALA A 100 1.37 15.24 6.33
CA ALA A 100 2.10 14.45 5.34
C ALA A 100 2.95 13.34 5.98
N LEU A 101 3.57 13.60 7.14
CA LEU A 101 4.29 12.58 7.90
C LEU A 101 3.35 11.51 8.48
N CYS A 102 2.17 11.92 8.95
CA CYS A 102 1.13 11.00 9.41
C CYS A 102 0.66 10.08 8.26
N ASP A 103 0.37 10.66 7.10
CA ASP A 103 -0.02 9.92 5.89
C ASP A 103 1.10 8.99 5.43
N TRP A 104 2.36 9.44 5.47
CA TRP A 104 3.51 8.57 5.18
C TRP A 104 3.55 7.38 6.14
N GLY A 105 3.34 7.60 7.44
CA GLY A 105 3.24 6.53 8.44
C GLY A 105 2.16 5.49 8.09
N TYR A 106 0.98 5.94 7.68
CA TYR A 106 -0.09 5.05 7.20
C TYR A 106 0.37 4.24 5.98
N TRP A 107 0.90 4.90 4.95
CA TRP A 107 1.32 4.22 3.71
C TRP A 107 2.42 3.19 3.97
N LEU A 108 3.36 3.48 4.86
CA LEU A 108 4.38 2.53 5.29
C LEU A 108 3.75 1.30 5.95
N ALA A 109 2.87 1.50 6.93
CA ALA A 109 2.19 0.40 7.60
C ALA A 109 1.33 -0.43 6.63
N ALA A 110 0.60 0.23 5.74
CA ALA A 110 -0.23 -0.43 4.73
C ALA A 110 0.61 -1.27 3.76
N TYR A 111 1.71 -0.75 3.23
CA TYR A 111 2.57 -1.50 2.30
C TYR A 111 3.26 -2.68 2.98
N LEU A 112 3.74 -2.52 4.22
CA LEU A 112 4.31 -3.63 4.98
C LEU A 112 3.26 -4.72 5.26
N ALA A 113 2.03 -4.34 5.62
CA ALA A 113 0.95 -5.28 5.84
C ALA A 113 0.54 -6.00 4.55
N MET A 114 0.47 -5.30 3.42
CA MET A 114 0.26 -5.92 2.10
C MET A 114 1.38 -6.92 1.77
N GLY A 115 2.65 -6.56 1.99
CA GLY A 115 3.78 -7.47 1.85
C GLY A 115 3.64 -8.72 2.74
N GLY A 116 3.18 -8.55 3.98
CA GLY A 116 2.87 -9.66 4.88
C GLY A 116 1.75 -10.58 4.36
N VAL A 117 0.70 -10.03 3.76
CA VAL A 117 -0.36 -10.83 3.12
C VAL A 117 0.21 -11.67 1.97
N PHE A 118 1.04 -11.09 1.12
CA PHE A 118 1.69 -11.84 0.05
C PHE A 118 2.69 -12.88 0.55
N LEU A 119 3.38 -12.64 1.67
CA LEU A 119 4.21 -13.67 2.31
C LEU A 119 3.37 -14.85 2.81
N LEU A 120 2.18 -14.59 3.37
CA LEU A 120 1.34 -15.63 3.98
C LEU A 120 0.52 -16.44 2.97
N LEU A 121 0.19 -15.83 1.82
CA LEU A 121 -0.68 -16.43 0.80
C LEU A 121 0.03 -16.75 -0.52
N GLY A 122 1.28 -16.31 -0.67
CA GLY A 122 2.07 -16.38 -1.91
C GLY A 122 2.92 -17.63 -2.04
#